data_AF-A0AAN8TX80-F1
#
_entry.id   AF-A0AAN8TX80-F1
#
_cell.length_a   1.000
_cell.length_b   1.000
_cell.length_c   1.000
_cell.angle_alpha   90.00
_cell.angle_beta   90.00
_cell.angle_gamma   90.00
#
_symmetry.space_group_name_H-M   'P 1'
#
loop_
_entity.id
_entity.type
_entity.pdbx_description
1 polymer ?
#
loop_
_entity_poly.entity_id
_entity_poly.type
_entity_poly.pdbx_seq_one_letter_code
_entity_poly.pdbx_strand_id
1 'polypeptide(L)'
;MVKIEQHGENIRNVRAQTVEIHPGITKIVVTYGGGDGGEAELLMLDQLNVDTWRFRLPASAKPELATAVFVDGELIVTVPKASPSFTLIPSRKHGNLAAIKLNNPWLVRRTENRRVSSVVRAYKVIVEHEGKTTELEVEPDETILSKALDVGMSVPYDCKLGVCMTCPAKLLSGNVDQSEGMLSDDVVDRGYALLCAAYPRSDCHIRVIPEEELLSLQLATADD
;
A
#
# COMPACT_ATOMS: atom_id res chain seq x y z
N MET A 1 -1.35 1.03 -20.13
CA MET A 1 -1.55 -0.05 -21.12
C MET A 1 -0.46 0.12 -22.17
N VAL A 2 0.61 -0.65 -22.09
CA VAL A 2 1.69 -0.62 -23.09
C VAL A 2 1.99 -2.07 -23.47
N LYS A 3 1.80 -2.40 -24.75
CA LYS A 3 2.13 -3.69 -25.34
C LYS A 3 3.65 -3.77 -25.51
N ILE A 4 4.28 -4.73 -24.85
CA ILE A 4 5.65 -5.14 -25.20
C ILE A 4 5.51 -6.29 -26.21
N GLU A 5 5.71 -6.00 -27.48
CA GLU A 5 5.84 -7.05 -28.49
C GLU A 5 7.24 -7.66 -28.40
N GLN A 6 7.33 -8.99 -28.24
CA GLN A 6 8.50 -9.73 -28.72
C GLN A 6 8.08 -11.04 -29.39
N HIS A 7 8.59 -11.19 -30.61
CA HIS A 7 8.70 -12.43 -31.35
C HIS A 7 9.68 -13.38 -30.65
N GLY A 8 9.30 -14.66 -30.53
CA GLY A 8 10.24 -15.77 -30.37
C GLY A 8 10.48 -16.24 -28.94
N GLU A 9 10.24 -17.54 -28.74
CA GLU A 9 10.47 -18.31 -27.51
C GLU A 9 11.83 -18.02 -26.87
N ASN A 10 11.83 -17.39 -25.69
CA ASN A 10 12.89 -17.57 -24.69
C ASN A 10 12.32 -17.22 -23.32
N ILE A 11 12.19 -18.24 -22.47
CA ILE A 11 11.83 -18.08 -21.06
C ILE A 11 13.00 -17.35 -20.38
N ARG A 12 12.93 -16.01 -20.33
CA ARG A 12 13.90 -15.21 -19.58
C ARG A 12 13.74 -15.54 -18.10
N ASN A 13 14.80 -15.97 -17.43
CA ASN A 13 14.76 -16.25 -16.00
C ASN A 13 14.57 -14.93 -15.25
N VAL A 14 13.35 -14.65 -14.77
CA VAL A 14 13.05 -13.51 -13.91
C VAL A 14 13.13 -13.94 -12.45
N ARG A 15 13.76 -13.13 -11.60
CA ARG A 15 13.81 -13.36 -10.14
C ARG A 15 13.37 -12.11 -9.41
N ALA A 16 12.64 -12.29 -8.31
CA ALA A 16 12.32 -11.22 -7.36
C ALA A 16 13.13 -11.43 -6.08
N GLN A 17 13.68 -10.35 -5.54
CA GLN A 17 14.39 -10.34 -4.26
C GLN A 17 14.02 -9.09 -3.47
N THR A 18 13.99 -9.19 -2.14
CA THR A 18 13.76 -8.03 -1.27
C THR A 18 15.07 -7.41 -0.82
N VAL A 19 15.14 -6.08 -0.87
CA VAL A 19 16.25 -5.28 -0.35
C VAL A 19 15.69 -4.27 0.64
N GLU A 20 16.21 -4.25 1.86
CA GLU A 20 15.93 -3.16 2.81
C GLU A 20 16.76 -1.94 2.42
N ILE A 21 16.09 -0.84 2.07
CA ILE A 21 16.74 0.39 1.60
C ILE A 21 16.82 1.47 2.68
N HIS A 22 16.01 1.32 3.73
CA HIS A 22 15.95 2.15 4.92
C HIS A 22 15.26 1.32 6.01
N PRO A 23 15.54 1.52 7.32
CA PRO A 23 14.83 0.85 8.40
C PRO A 23 13.30 0.82 8.18
N GLY A 24 12.75 -0.39 8.03
CA GLY A 24 11.32 -0.61 7.82
C GLY A 24 10.80 -0.38 6.39
N ILE A 25 11.64 0.06 5.44
CA ILE A 25 11.31 0.22 4.03
C ILE A 25 11.99 -0.89 3.22
N THR A 26 11.18 -1.84 2.76
CA THR A 26 11.62 -2.95 1.90
C THR A 26 11.20 -2.73 0.47
N LYS A 27 12.14 -2.85 -0.46
CA LYS A 27 11.90 -2.78 -1.90
C LYS A 27 11.99 -4.19 -2.50
N ILE A 28 11.03 -4.55 -3.35
CA ILE A 28 11.13 -5.74 -4.20
C ILE A 28 11.89 -5.34 -5.48
N VAL A 29 13.00 -6.00 -5.73
CA VAL A 29 13.85 -5.82 -6.91
C VAL A 29 13.65 -7.01 -7.82
N VAL A 30 13.30 -6.75 -9.07
CA VAL A 30 13.15 -7.78 -10.10
C VAL A 30 14.37 -7.75 -11.02
N THR A 31 15.05 -8.88 -11.15
CA THR A 31 16.23 -9.06 -12.00
C THR A 31 15.94 -10.05 -13.12
N TYR A 32 16.51 -9.81 -14.30
CA TYR A 32 16.44 -10.70 -15.45
C TYR A 32 17.79 -11.39 -15.63
N GLY A 33 17.81 -12.71 -15.82
CA GLY A 33 19.03 -13.48 -16.10
C GLY A 33 19.06 -13.96 -17.54
N GLY A 34 20.02 -13.45 -18.32
CA GLY A 34 20.51 -14.06 -19.55
C GLY A 34 21.82 -14.81 -19.26
N GLY A 35 22.01 -15.99 -19.87
CA GLY A 35 23.21 -16.80 -19.64
C GLY A 35 24.45 -16.28 -20.36
N ASP A 36 25.60 -16.78 -19.89
CA ASP A 36 26.99 -16.58 -20.35
C ASP A 36 27.74 -15.41 -19.71
N GLY A 37 28.80 -15.76 -18.98
CA GLY A 37 29.69 -14.84 -18.30
C GLY A 37 30.56 -14.07 -19.29
N GLY A 38 30.19 -12.83 -19.55
CA GLY A 38 31.04 -11.84 -20.21
C GLY A 38 30.70 -10.47 -19.66
N GLU A 39 31.71 -9.62 -19.50
CA GLU A 39 31.69 -8.29 -18.88
C GLU A 39 30.84 -7.24 -19.63
N ALA A 40 29.60 -7.56 -19.99
CA ALA A 40 28.72 -6.71 -20.79
C ALA A 40 27.27 -6.60 -20.24
N GLU A 41 27.06 -6.83 -18.94
CA GLU A 41 25.71 -6.77 -18.31
C GLU A 41 25.43 -5.47 -17.52
N LEU A 42 26.09 -4.36 -17.86
CA LEU A 42 25.80 -3.04 -17.27
C LEU A 42 25.05 -2.07 -18.20
N LEU A 43 24.67 -2.48 -19.41
CA LEU A 43 24.07 -1.57 -20.41
C LEU A 43 22.70 -2.01 -20.94
N MET A 44 21.93 -2.79 -20.18
CA MET A 44 20.58 -3.21 -20.59
C MET A 44 19.47 -2.82 -19.59
N LEU A 45 19.71 -1.82 -18.74
CA LEU A 45 18.66 -1.15 -17.96
C LEU A 45 18.01 0.03 -18.70
N ASP A 46 18.60 0.47 -19.83
CA ASP A 46 18.13 1.62 -20.60
C ASP A 46 17.13 1.25 -21.72
N GLN A 47 16.92 -0.05 -21.96
CA GLN A 47 16.02 -0.56 -23.02
C GLN A 47 14.74 -1.22 -22.51
N LEU A 48 14.65 -1.46 -21.21
CA LEU A 48 13.38 -1.64 -20.55
C LEU A 48 13.10 -0.28 -19.92
N ASN A 49 12.07 0.40 -20.41
CA ASN A 49 11.48 1.52 -19.71
C ASN A 49 10.92 0.94 -18.39
N VAL A 50 11.79 0.75 -17.37
CA VAL A 50 11.40 0.23 -16.07
C VAL A 50 10.66 1.37 -15.40
N ASP A 51 9.38 1.48 -15.76
CA ASP A 51 8.42 2.29 -15.05
C ASP A 51 8.63 2.02 -13.56
N THR A 52 9.00 3.06 -12.80
CA THR A 52 9.23 2.89 -11.37
C THR A 52 7.88 2.83 -10.68
N TRP A 53 7.32 1.62 -10.57
CA TRP A 53 6.07 1.38 -9.85
C TRP A 53 6.32 1.48 -8.35
N ARG A 54 5.65 2.42 -7.69
CA ARG A 54 5.60 2.50 -6.22
C ARG A 54 4.26 1.95 -5.78
N PHE A 55 4.29 0.87 -4.99
CA PHE A 55 3.10 0.31 -4.38
C PHE A 55 3.34 0.17 -2.89
N ARG A 56 2.50 0.80 -2.09
CA ARG A 56 2.49 0.60 -0.64
C ARG A 56 1.81 -0.73 -0.37
N LEU A 57 2.59 -1.73 0.02
CA LEU A 57 2.05 -3.05 0.34
C LEU A 57 1.31 -2.99 1.69
N PRO A 58 0.20 -3.74 1.86
CA PRO A 58 -0.48 -3.83 3.14
C PRO A 58 0.45 -4.39 4.20
N ALA A 59 0.17 -4.07 5.47
CA ALA A 59 0.87 -4.66 6.61
C ALA A 59 0.76 -6.20 6.66
N SER A 60 -0.24 -6.79 5.99
CA SER A 60 -0.40 -8.24 5.86
C SER A 60 0.45 -8.85 4.74
N ALA A 61 0.98 -8.05 3.81
CA ALA A 61 1.82 -8.56 2.74
C ALA A 61 3.10 -9.18 3.28
N LYS A 62 3.63 -10.13 2.51
CA LYS A 62 4.88 -10.85 2.78
C LYS A 62 5.85 -10.61 1.62
N PRO A 63 6.48 -9.42 1.54
CA PRO A 63 7.43 -9.07 0.48
C PRO A 63 8.53 -10.13 0.30
N GLU A 64 8.97 -10.76 1.39
CA GLU A 64 10.00 -11.80 1.41
C GLU A 64 9.62 -13.08 0.64
N LEU A 65 8.33 -13.25 0.32
CA LEU A 65 7.79 -14.35 -0.47
C LEU A 65 7.39 -13.91 -1.88
N ALA A 66 7.79 -12.71 -2.31
CA ALA A 66 7.43 -12.19 -3.62
C ALA A 66 8.04 -13.05 -4.74
N THR A 67 7.25 -13.31 -5.78
CA THR A 67 7.68 -13.99 -7.01
C THR A 67 7.43 -13.11 -8.21
N ALA A 68 8.24 -13.23 -9.25
CA ALA A 68 8.04 -12.51 -10.50
C ALA A 68 8.10 -13.47 -11.69
N VAL A 69 7.18 -13.30 -12.64
CA VAL A 69 7.14 -14.05 -13.89
C VAL A 69 6.84 -13.10 -15.05
N PHE A 70 7.28 -13.45 -16.25
CA PHE A 70 6.94 -12.71 -17.47
C PHE A 70 6.03 -13.60 -18.33
N VAL A 71 4.80 -13.14 -18.59
CA VAL A 71 3.77 -13.89 -19.33
C VAL A 71 3.13 -12.95 -20.33
N ASP A 72 3.06 -13.34 -21.61
CA ASP A 72 2.38 -12.61 -22.69
C ASP A 72 2.76 -11.12 -22.83
N GLY A 73 4.02 -10.78 -22.56
CA GLY A 73 4.51 -9.39 -22.64
C GLY A 73 4.33 -8.58 -21.36
N GLU A 74 3.76 -9.17 -20.31
CA GLU A 74 3.52 -8.53 -19.02
C GLU A 74 4.43 -9.10 -17.91
N LEU A 75 5.01 -8.20 -17.11
CA LEU A 75 5.69 -8.57 -15.88
C LEU A 75 4.65 -8.70 -14.75
N ILE A 76 4.49 -9.91 -14.22
CA ILE A 76 3.59 -10.19 -13.11
C ILE A 76 4.44 -10.40 -11.85
N VAL A 77 4.29 -9.49 -10.88
CA VAL A 77 4.89 -9.61 -9.54
C VAL A 77 3.80 -9.99 -8.54
N THR A 78 3.94 -11.14 -7.92
CA THR A 78 3.01 -11.65 -6.91
C THR A 78 3.62 -11.45 -5.53
N VAL A 79 2.91 -10.74 -4.64
CA VAL A 79 3.29 -10.61 -3.23
C VAL A 79 2.18 -11.22 -2.37
N PRO A 80 2.40 -12.38 -1.73
CA PRO A 80 1.35 -13.02 -0.96
C PRO A 80 1.01 -12.19 0.28
N LYS A 81 -0.27 -12.20 0.68
CA LYS A 81 -0.73 -11.68 1.97
C LYS A 81 -0.81 -12.84 2.97
N ALA A 82 -0.39 -12.62 4.21
CA ALA A 82 -0.62 -13.57 5.29
C ALA A 82 -2.13 -13.75 5.48
N SER A 83 -2.64 -14.97 5.25
CA SER A 83 -4.01 -15.29 5.61
C SER A 83 -4.18 -15.05 7.11
N PRO A 84 -5.32 -14.51 7.59
CA PRO A 84 -5.62 -14.58 9.01
C PRO A 84 -5.57 -16.06 9.37
N SER A 85 -4.62 -16.43 10.22
CA SER A 85 -4.51 -17.80 10.72
C SER A 85 -5.81 -18.10 11.46
N PHE A 86 -6.75 -18.72 10.78
CA PHE A 86 -7.93 -19.30 11.38
C PHE A 86 -7.40 -20.51 12.14
N THR A 87 -6.96 -20.28 13.37
CA THR A 87 -6.72 -21.39 14.29
C THR A 87 -8.05 -22.10 14.39
N LEU A 88 -8.17 -23.25 13.73
CA LEU A 88 -9.23 -24.21 13.97
C LEU A 88 -9.21 -24.46 15.48
N ILE A 89 -10.14 -23.84 16.21
CA ILE A 89 -10.41 -24.17 17.59
C ILE A 89 -10.79 -25.65 17.54
N PRO A 90 -10.01 -26.57 18.15
CA PRO A 90 -10.43 -27.96 18.16
C PRO A 90 -11.75 -28.00 18.94
N SER A 91 -12.82 -28.38 18.23
CA SER A 91 -14.13 -28.62 18.82
C SER A 91 -13.94 -29.59 19.98
N ARG A 92 -14.24 -29.13 21.20
CA ARG A 92 -14.22 -29.93 22.42
C ARG A 92 -15.10 -31.16 22.21
N LYS A 93 -14.48 -32.29 21.87
CA LYS A 93 -15.10 -33.60 22.05
C LYS A 93 -14.87 -34.01 23.50
N HIS A 94 -15.96 -34.11 24.24
CA HIS A 94 -15.99 -34.82 25.51
C HIS A 94 -15.54 -36.26 25.27
N GLY A 95 -14.54 -36.73 26.02
CA GLY A 95 -14.08 -38.11 25.94
C GLY A 95 -12.86 -38.33 26.83
N ASN A 96 -13.10 -38.93 27.99
CA ASN A 96 -12.11 -39.35 28.99
C ASN A 96 -10.96 -40.17 28.41
N LEU A 97 -9.75 -40.00 28.96
CA LEU A 97 -8.86 -41.09 29.37
C LEU A 97 -7.65 -40.58 30.19
N ALA A 98 -7.55 -41.12 31.41
CA ALA A 98 -6.36 -41.48 32.19
C ALA A 98 -5.21 -40.46 32.41
N ALA A 99 -5.18 -39.95 33.65
CA ALA A 99 -4.05 -39.84 34.57
C ALA A 99 -2.61 -39.67 34.02
N ILE A 100 -2.07 -38.45 34.19
CA ILE A 100 -0.69 -38.26 34.65
C ILE A 100 -0.71 -37.19 35.75
N LYS A 101 -0.47 -37.61 37.00
CA LYS A 101 -0.14 -36.70 38.11
C LYS A 101 1.30 -36.22 37.91
N LEU A 102 1.49 -34.92 37.66
CA LEU A 102 2.76 -34.26 37.89
C LEU A 102 2.55 -33.14 38.91
N ASN A 103 2.96 -33.44 40.15
CA ASN A 103 3.18 -32.47 41.20
C ASN A 103 4.33 -31.56 40.78
N ASN A 104 4.08 -30.29 40.47
CA ASN A 104 5.12 -29.28 40.60
C ASN A 104 4.52 -27.89 40.96
N PRO A 105 4.77 -27.35 42.17
CA PRO A 105 4.11 -26.11 42.63
C PRO A 105 4.73 -24.78 42.16
N TRP A 106 5.69 -24.75 41.22
CA TRP A 106 6.46 -23.52 40.92
C TRP A 106 6.73 -23.27 39.43
N LEU A 107 5.72 -23.46 38.56
CA LEU A 107 5.80 -22.98 37.18
C LEU A 107 4.58 -22.14 36.77
N VAL A 108 4.31 -21.08 37.54
CA VAL A 108 3.48 -19.97 37.05
C VAL A 108 4.35 -19.19 36.04
N ARG A 109 4.44 -19.69 34.81
CA ARG A 109 4.77 -18.81 33.69
C ARG A 109 3.58 -17.91 33.48
N ARG A 110 3.71 -16.70 33.99
CA ARG A 110 2.87 -15.53 33.69
C ARG A 110 2.71 -15.48 32.17
N THR A 111 1.61 -15.99 31.64
CA THR A 111 1.26 -15.77 30.24
C THR A 111 0.95 -14.29 30.13
N GLU A 112 1.97 -13.52 29.71
CA GLU A 112 1.81 -12.14 29.30
C GLU A 112 0.60 -12.08 28.38
N ASN A 113 -0.38 -11.29 28.80
CA ASN A 113 -1.57 -10.96 28.03
C ASN A 113 -1.10 -10.20 26.77
N ARG A 114 -0.75 -10.95 25.72
CA ARG A 114 -0.38 -10.40 24.41
C ARG A 114 -1.65 -9.77 23.84
N ARG A 115 -1.81 -8.45 24.07
CA ARG A 115 -2.87 -7.66 23.45
C ARG A 115 -2.79 -7.91 21.94
N VAL A 116 -3.77 -8.61 21.40
CA VAL A 116 -3.97 -8.69 19.96
C VAL A 116 -4.38 -7.29 19.55
N SER A 117 -3.46 -6.53 18.97
CA SER A 117 -3.77 -5.25 18.34
C SER A 117 -4.82 -5.52 17.28
N SER A 118 -6.02 -4.96 17.44
CA SER A 118 -7.04 -5.00 16.39
C SER A 118 -6.47 -4.29 15.17
N VAL A 119 -6.15 -5.06 14.13
CA VAL A 119 -5.79 -4.48 12.83
C VAL A 119 -7.07 -3.84 12.30
N VAL A 120 -7.07 -2.51 12.20
CA VAL A 120 -8.15 -1.79 11.52
C VAL A 120 -8.17 -2.28 10.07
N ARG A 121 -9.31 -2.81 9.63
CA ARG A 121 -9.45 -3.37 8.28
C ARG A 121 -9.74 -2.29 7.24
N ALA A 122 -10.50 -1.27 7.62
CA ALA A 122 -10.80 -0.10 6.80
C ALA A 122 -11.24 1.06 7.71
N TYR A 123 -11.15 2.28 7.19
CA TYR A 123 -11.69 3.49 7.79
C TYR A 123 -12.89 3.97 6.99
N LYS A 124 -13.86 4.55 7.69
CA LYS A 124 -14.99 5.23 7.07
C LYS A 124 -14.55 6.60 6.58
N VAL A 125 -14.62 6.85 5.29
CA VAL A 125 -14.29 8.13 4.67
C VAL A 125 -15.54 8.71 4.02
N ILE A 126 -16.03 9.82 4.55
CA ILE A 126 -17.13 10.60 3.98
C ILE A 126 -16.52 11.62 3.03
N VAL A 127 -16.98 11.65 1.78
CA VAL A 127 -16.49 12.54 0.73
C VAL A 127 -17.61 13.43 0.23
N GLU A 128 -17.45 14.74 0.41
CA GLU A 128 -18.29 15.76 -0.22
C GLU A 128 -17.70 16.17 -1.58
N HIS A 129 -18.47 15.99 -2.66
CA HIS A 129 -18.07 16.37 -4.01
C HIS A 129 -19.30 16.73 -4.85
N GLU A 130 -19.25 17.88 -5.54
CA GLU A 130 -20.35 18.38 -6.40
C GLU A 130 -21.74 18.38 -5.72
N GLY A 131 -21.79 18.72 -4.43
CA GLY A 131 -23.03 18.75 -3.65
C GLY A 131 -23.59 17.37 -3.27
N LYS A 132 -22.83 16.30 -3.51
CA LYS A 132 -23.15 14.93 -3.07
C LYS A 132 -22.20 14.50 -1.96
N THR A 133 -22.71 13.70 -1.05
CA THR A 133 -21.93 13.05 0.01
C THR A 133 -21.91 11.54 -0.25
N THR A 134 -20.72 10.98 -0.37
CA THR A 134 -20.50 9.55 -0.58
C THR A 134 -19.70 8.98 0.58
N GLU A 135 -20.08 7.80 1.06
CA GLU A 135 -19.35 7.07 2.11
C GLU A 135 -18.52 5.96 1.48
N LEU A 136 -17.24 5.89 1.85
CA LEU A 136 -16.27 4.90 1.39
C LEU A 136 -15.70 4.11 2.58
N GLU A 137 -15.46 2.82 2.39
CA GLU A 137 -14.62 2.01 3.28
C GLU A 137 -13.22 1.87 2.66
N VAL A 138 -12.25 2.60 3.19
CA VAL A 138 -10.89 2.71 2.62
C VAL A 138 -9.89 1.95 3.49
N GLU A 139 -9.11 1.03 2.90
CA GLU A 139 -8.09 0.30 3.64
C GLU A 139 -6.91 1.23 4.06
N PRO A 140 -6.18 0.95 5.16
CA PRO A 140 -5.07 1.80 5.60
C PRO A 140 -3.92 1.95 4.58
N ASP A 141 -3.76 0.99 3.67
CA ASP A 141 -2.77 0.96 2.59
C ASP A 141 -3.35 1.36 1.22
N GLU A 142 -4.61 1.80 1.18
CA GLU A 142 -5.28 2.29 -0.01
C GLU A 142 -5.43 3.81 0.04
N THR A 143 -5.24 4.49 -1.10
CA THR A 143 -5.47 5.93 -1.18
C THR A 143 -6.95 6.23 -1.31
N ILE A 144 -7.40 7.35 -0.74
CA ILE A 144 -8.81 7.77 -0.86
C ILE A 144 -9.21 7.93 -2.34
N LEU A 145 -8.30 8.43 -3.20
CA LEU A 145 -8.56 8.52 -4.63
C LEU A 145 -8.80 7.14 -5.25
N SER A 146 -7.96 6.14 -4.97
CA SER A 146 -8.11 4.79 -5.54
C SER A 146 -9.49 4.24 -5.21
N LYS A 147 -9.87 4.30 -3.93
CA LYS A 147 -11.18 3.81 -3.50
C LYS A 147 -12.35 4.56 -4.12
N ALA A 148 -12.24 5.88 -4.25
CA ALA A 148 -13.26 6.72 -4.87
C ALA A 148 -13.48 6.33 -6.34
N LEU A 149 -12.40 6.11 -7.10
CA LEU A 149 -12.48 5.68 -8.50
C LEU A 149 -13.06 4.28 -8.65
N ASP A 150 -12.70 3.35 -7.76
CA ASP A 150 -13.19 1.97 -7.78
C ASP A 150 -14.71 1.88 -7.59
N VAL A 151 -15.29 2.78 -6.80
CA VAL A 151 -16.76 2.88 -6.65
C VAL A 151 -17.41 3.78 -7.70
N GLY A 152 -16.65 4.27 -8.68
CA GLY A 152 -17.15 5.05 -9.81
C GLY A 152 -17.38 6.53 -9.52
N MET A 153 -16.78 7.11 -8.47
CA MET A 153 -16.84 8.56 -8.24
C MET A 153 -16.01 9.30 -9.28
N SER A 154 -16.58 10.36 -9.85
CA SER A 154 -15.92 11.24 -10.82
C SER A 154 -15.21 12.42 -10.12
N VAL A 155 -14.20 12.14 -9.31
CA VAL A 155 -13.36 13.18 -8.69
C VAL A 155 -12.25 13.63 -9.64
N PRO A 156 -11.76 14.89 -9.58
CA PRO A 156 -10.66 15.36 -10.43
C PRO A 156 -9.34 14.68 -10.03
N TYR A 157 -8.56 14.25 -11.03
CA TYR A 157 -7.20 13.73 -10.87
C TYR A 157 -6.46 13.76 -12.21
N ASP A 158 -5.13 13.73 -12.15
CA ASP A 158 -4.28 13.57 -13.35
C ASP A 158 -3.13 12.59 -13.06
N CYS A 159 -2.04 13.05 -12.42
CA CYS A 159 -0.81 12.26 -12.31
C CYS A 159 -0.90 11.01 -11.42
N LYS A 160 -1.74 11.01 -10.37
CA LYS A 160 -1.80 9.99 -9.30
C LYS A 160 -0.47 9.75 -8.54
N LEU A 161 0.44 10.71 -8.58
CA LEU A 161 1.79 10.62 -8.00
C LEU A 161 2.03 11.62 -6.85
N GLY A 162 0.99 12.32 -6.39
CA GLY A 162 1.11 13.27 -5.29
C GLY A 162 1.75 14.61 -5.66
N VAL A 163 1.90 14.94 -6.96
CA VAL A 163 2.67 16.12 -7.40
C VAL A 163 1.88 17.16 -8.20
N CYS A 164 0.86 16.77 -8.99
CA CYS A 164 0.20 17.70 -9.92
C CYS A 164 -0.85 18.61 -9.26
N MET A 165 -1.21 18.38 -7.99
CA MET A 165 -2.19 19.15 -7.22
C MET A 165 -3.65 19.11 -7.74
N THR A 166 -3.96 18.42 -8.84
CA THR A 166 -5.31 18.31 -9.46
C THR A 166 -6.35 17.49 -8.67
N CYS A 167 -5.95 16.74 -7.65
CA CYS A 167 -6.88 15.97 -6.81
C CYS A 167 -6.97 16.48 -5.35
N PRO A 168 -7.19 17.79 -5.14
CA PRO A 168 -7.11 18.36 -3.80
C PRO A 168 -8.39 18.13 -3.02
N ALA A 169 -8.24 18.01 -1.70
CA ALA A 169 -9.34 17.98 -0.77
C ALA A 169 -8.99 18.70 0.52
N LYS A 170 -10.03 19.19 1.20
CA LYS A 170 -9.97 19.68 2.56
C LYS A 170 -10.41 18.58 3.52
N LEU A 171 -9.60 18.26 4.52
CA LEU A 171 -10.02 17.49 5.69
C LEU A 171 -10.88 18.38 6.59
N LEU A 172 -12.14 18.00 6.74
CA LEU A 172 -13.08 18.59 7.70
C LEU A 172 -12.96 17.92 9.07
N SER A 173 -12.66 16.62 9.09
CA SER A 173 -12.31 15.85 10.29
C SER A 173 -11.47 14.62 9.94
N GLY A 174 -10.81 14.06 10.96
CA GLY A 174 -9.97 12.87 10.84
C GLY A 174 -8.50 13.18 10.54
N ASN A 175 -7.75 12.14 10.20
CA ASN A 175 -6.33 12.24 9.87
C ASN A 175 -5.97 11.32 8.70
N VAL A 176 -5.10 11.82 7.82
CA VAL A 176 -4.50 11.06 6.73
C VAL A 176 -2.99 11.15 6.82
N ASP A 177 -2.32 10.08 6.42
CA ASP A 177 -0.91 10.09 6.08
C ASP A 177 -0.80 10.45 4.59
N GLN A 178 -0.13 11.57 4.31
CA GLN A 178 0.18 12.03 2.96
C GLN A 178 1.68 12.29 2.76
N SER A 179 2.52 11.52 3.45
CA SER A 179 3.99 11.59 3.35
C SER A 179 4.54 11.38 1.92
N GLU A 180 3.73 10.85 1.00
CA GLU A 180 4.07 10.67 -0.41
C GLU A 180 3.63 11.85 -1.29
N GLY A 181 2.92 12.84 -0.73
CA GLY A 181 2.46 14.03 -1.42
C GLY A 181 3.45 15.19 -1.33
N MET A 182 3.40 16.09 -2.32
CA MET A 182 4.27 17.26 -2.43
C MET A 182 3.52 18.55 -2.08
N LEU A 183 2.97 18.61 -0.86
CA LEU A 183 2.41 19.84 -0.28
C LEU A 183 3.39 20.43 0.74
N SER A 184 3.33 21.75 0.96
CA SER A 184 4.09 22.38 2.05
C SER A 184 3.49 22.00 3.40
N ASP A 185 4.31 21.96 4.44
CA ASP A 185 3.86 21.61 5.78
C ASP A 185 2.73 22.53 6.26
N ASP A 186 2.79 23.84 5.97
CA ASP A 186 1.72 24.80 6.29
C ASP A 186 0.38 24.47 5.63
N VAL A 187 0.41 24.00 4.38
CA VAL A 187 -0.80 23.60 3.65
C VAL A 187 -1.36 22.30 4.23
N VAL A 188 -0.49 21.35 4.57
CA VAL A 188 -0.86 20.10 5.26
C VAL A 188 -1.48 20.38 6.63
N ASP A 189 -0.87 21.26 7.43
CA ASP A 189 -1.31 21.65 8.77
C ASP A 189 -2.64 22.40 8.76
N ARG A 190 -2.89 23.17 7.69
CA ARG A 190 -4.20 23.77 7.45
C ARG A 190 -5.26 22.71 7.14
N GLY A 191 -4.91 21.45 6.92
CA GLY A 191 -5.83 20.35 6.66
C GLY A 191 -6.16 20.15 5.18
N TYR A 192 -5.24 20.53 4.29
CA TYR A 192 -5.36 20.20 2.86
C TYR A 192 -4.61 18.91 2.55
N ALA A 193 -5.14 18.12 1.63
CA ALA A 193 -4.53 16.87 1.21
C ALA A 193 -4.73 16.60 -0.28
N LEU A 194 -3.83 15.80 -0.85
CA LEU A 194 -4.00 15.24 -2.19
C LEU A 194 -4.59 13.85 -2.10
N LEU A 195 -5.76 13.62 -2.68
CA LEU A 195 -6.47 12.32 -2.57
C LEU A 195 -5.65 11.15 -3.09
N CYS A 196 -4.80 11.38 -4.10
CA CYS A 196 -3.91 10.36 -4.66
C CYS A 196 -2.74 9.96 -3.76
N ALA A 197 -2.45 10.72 -2.71
CA ALA A 197 -1.41 10.44 -1.73
C ALA A 197 -1.96 10.32 -0.30
N ALA A 198 -3.28 10.47 -0.10
CA ALA A 198 -3.91 10.47 1.20
C ALA A 198 -4.34 9.05 1.60
N TYR A 199 -3.65 8.47 2.58
CA TYR A 199 -4.00 7.20 3.21
C TYR A 199 -4.67 7.47 4.57
N PRO A 200 -5.90 7.00 4.83
CA PRO A 200 -6.57 7.28 6.08
C PRO A 200 -5.86 6.63 7.28
N ARG A 201 -5.88 7.36 8.40
CA ARG A 201 -5.37 6.94 9.72
C ARG A 201 -6.43 7.00 10.81
N SER A 202 -7.61 7.50 10.47
CA SER A 202 -8.85 7.46 11.24
C SER A 202 -10.03 7.48 10.28
N ASP A 203 -11.25 7.41 10.80
CA ASP A 203 -12.42 7.86 10.04
C ASP A 203 -12.24 9.33 9.65
N CYS A 204 -12.59 9.67 8.41
CA CYS A 204 -12.35 10.99 7.84
C CYS A 204 -13.62 11.58 7.25
N HIS A 205 -13.74 12.89 7.32
CA HIS A 205 -14.70 13.65 6.52
C HIS A 205 -13.92 14.65 5.67
N ILE A 206 -14.04 14.54 4.36
CA ILE A 206 -13.31 15.38 3.41
C ILE A 206 -14.25 16.05 2.43
N ARG A 207 -13.81 17.20 1.90
CA ARG A 207 -14.49 17.91 0.82
C ARG A 207 -13.51 18.13 -0.32
N VAL A 208 -13.85 17.66 -1.51
CA VAL A 208 -13.08 17.93 -2.73
C VAL A 208 -13.18 19.42 -3.04
N ILE A 209 -12.04 20.05 -3.31
CA ILE A 209 -11.96 21.48 -3.61
C ILE A 209 -11.46 21.72 -5.04
N PRO A 210 -11.62 22.93 -5.59
CA PRO A 210 -10.99 23.30 -6.86
C PRO A 210 -9.46 23.36 -6.78
N GLU A 211 -8.77 23.09 -7.89
CA GLU A 211 -7.30 23.14 -7.98
C GLU A 211 -6.76 24.53 -7.65
N GLU A 212 -7.43 25.58 -8.14
CA GLU A 212 -7.04 26.97 -7.90
C GLU A 212 -7.06 27.37 -6.42
N GLU A 213 -7.95 26.78 -5.62
CA GLU A 213 -8.03 27.03 -4.18
C GLU A 213 -6.77 26.50 -3.48
N LEU A 214 -6.35 25.27 -3.81
CA LEU A 214 -5.14 24.69 -3.24
C LEU A 214 -3.89 25.43 -3.72
N LEU A 215 -3.79 25.71 -5.02
CA LEU A 215 -2.62 26.33 -5.62
C LEU A 215 -2.36 27.72 -5.02
N SER A 216 -3.42 28.49 -4.79
CA SER A 216 -3.33 29.81 -4.15
C SER A 216 -2.70 29.73 -2.76
N LEU A 217 -2.99 28.68 -2.00
CA LEU A 217 -2.42 28.47 -0.66
C LEU A 217 -0.98 27.97 -0.71
N GLN A 218 -0.69 27.03 -1.61
CA GLN A 218 0.64 26.45 -1.77
C GLN A 218 1.66 27.50 -2.21
N LEU A 219 1.31 28.36 -3.16
CA LEU A 219 2.18 29.44 -3.62
C LEU A 219 2.36 30.54 -2.57
N ALA A 220 1.32 30.86 -1.80
CA ALA A 220 1.43 31.84 -0.72
C ALA A 220 2.40 31.43 0.40
N THR A 221 2.68 30.13 0.55
CA THR A 221 3.65 29.61 1.54
C THR A 221 5.08 29.51 1.01
N ALA A 222 5.32 29.79 -0.26
CA ALA A 222 6.65 29.67 -0.88
C ALA A 222 7.48 30.97 -0.80
N ASP A 223 6.86 32.08 -0.39
CA ASP A 223 7.47 33.43 -0.37
C ASP A 223 8.03 33.85 1.01
N ASP A 224 8.01 32.97 2.02
CA ASP A 224 8.64 33.14 3.34
C ASP A 224 9.96 32.35 3.46
#